data_AF-A0A382K370-F1
#
_entry.id   AF-A0A382K370-F1
#
_cell.length_a   1.000
_cell.length_b   1.000
_cell.length_c   1.000
_cell.angle_alpha   90.00
_cell.angle_beta   90.00
_cell.angle_gamma   90.00
#
_symmetry.space_group_name_H-M   'P 1'
#
loop_
_entity.id
_entity.type
_entity.pdbx_description
1 polymer ?
#
loop_
_entity_poly.entity_id
_entity_poly.type
_entity_poly.pdbx_seq_one_letter_code
_entity_poly.pdbx_strand_id
1 'polypeptide(L)' 'MRYIGNKINLLEFIEQPLKEKGITGTKFCDIFAGTANVAKHFKKNDYTIISNDNMMYSYVFQKAYIENN' A
#
# COMPACT_ATOMS: atom_id res chain seq x y z
N MET A 1 -2.61 -13.15 -1.81
CA MET A 1 -2.86 -13.67 -3.18
C MET A 1 -1.54 -13.67 -3.95
N ARG A 2 -1.25 -14.72 -4.72
CA ARG A 2 -0.13 -14.67 -5.69
C ARG A 2 -0.51 -13.73 -6.82
N TYR A 3 0.37 -12.79 -7.14
CA TYR A 3 0.14 -11.80 -8.18
C TYR A 3 1.49 -11.41 -8.79
N ILE A 4 1.55 -11.28 -10.10
CA ILE A 4 2.80 -10.97 -10.80
C ILE A 4 3.26 -9.58 -10.39
N GLY A 5 4.52 -9.46 -10.00
CA GLY A 5 5.09 -8.18 -9.54
C GLY A 5 4.62 -7.72 -8.17
N ASN A 6 3.99 -8.59 -7.37
CA ASN A 6 3.62 -8.30 -5.98
C ASN A 6 4.86 -7.91 -5.14
N LYS A 7 4.73 -6.82 -4.38
CA LYS A 7 5.81 -6.22 -3.58
C LYS A 7 5.86 -6.69 -2.12
N ILE A 8 5.16 -7.75 -1.75
CA ILE A 8 5.12 -8.22 -0.34
C ILE A 8 6.50 -8.49 0.27
N ASN A 9 7.45 -9.01 -0.52
CA ASN A 9 8.83 -9.25 -0.05
C ASN A 9 9.73 -8.01 -0.12
N LEU A 10 9.21 -6.88 -0.63
CA LEU A 10 9.94 -5.63 -0.83
C LEU A 10 9.39 -4.50 0.06
N LEU A 11 8.48 -4.79 0.99
CA LEU A 11 7.85 -3.77 1.83
C LEU A 11 8.87 -3.00 2.67
N GLU A 12 9.80 -3.72 3.30
CA GLU A 12 10.89 -3.10 4.07
C GLU A 12 11.80 -2.23 3.19
N PHE A 13 12.16 -2.73 2.00
CA PHE A 13 12.94 -1.97 1.03
C PHE A 13 12.24 -0.68 0.57
N ILE A 14 10.90 -0.67 0.50
CA ILE A 14 10.11 0.52 0.15
C ILE A 14 10.05 1.51 1.32
N GLU A 15 9.94 1.01 2.56
CA GLU A 15 9.80 1.85 3.75
C GLU A 15 11.13 2.44 4.24
N GLN A 16 12.22 1.69 4.13
CA GLN A 16 13.53 2.06 4.67
C GLN A 16 14.04 3.42 4.17
N PRO A 17 13.99 3.76 2.86
CA PRO A 17 14.43 5.06 2.38
C PRO A 17 13.63 6.23 2.94
N LEU A 18 12.36 6.02 3.33
CA LEU A 18 11.55 7.05 3.98
C LEU A 18 12.11 7.36 5.37
N LYS A 19 12.46 6.32 6.13
CA LYS A 19 13.05 6.44 7.47
C LYS A 19 14.43 7.09 7.42
N GLU A 20 15.31 6.60 6.54
CA GLU A 20 16.69 7.08 6.41
C GLU A 20 16.76 8.56 6.01
N LYS A 21 15.85 9.00 5.15
CA LYS A 21 15.78 10.39 4.70
C LYS A 21 14.94 11.29 5.61
N GLY A 22 14.38 10.75 6.70
CA GLY A 22 13.49 11.50 7.59
C GLY A 22 12.24 12.04 6.88
N ILE A 23 11.75 11.33 5.86
CA ILE A 23 10.51 11.70 5.17
C ILE A 23 9.34 11.43 6.10
N THR A 24 8.65 12.51 6.48
CA THR A 24 7.48 12.46 7.34
C THR A 24 6.22 12.78 6.56
N GLY A 25 5.09 12.27 7.06
CA GLY A 25 3.79 12.51 6.45
C GLY A 25 2.74 11.59 7.03
N THR A 26 1.47 11.94 6.80
CA THR A 26 0.32 11.15 7.27
C THR A 26 -0.43 10.49 6.14
N LYS A 27 -0.01 10.70 4.88
CA LYS A 27 -0.68 10.17 3.69
C LYS A 27 0.29 9.36 2.83
N PHE A 28 -0.13 8.17 2.40
CA PHE A 28 0.62 7.33 1.45
C PHE A 28 -0.23 7.10 0.20
N CYS A 29 0.37 7.28 -0.98
CA CYS A 29 -0.33 7.19 -2.26
C CYS A 29 0.14 5.95 -3.05
N ASP A 30 -0.72 4.94 -3.14
CA ASP A 30 -0.50 3.67 -3.86
C ASP A 30 -1.32 3.62 -5.15
N ILE A 31 -0.83 4.25 -6.21
CA ILE A 31 -1.59 4.48 -7.46
C ILE A 31 -1.72 3.25 -8.39
N PHE A 32 -0.98 2.18 -8.10
CA PHE A 32 -0.98 0.89 -8.81
C PHE A 32 -1.05 -0.26 -7.81
N ALA A 33 -2.12 -0.27 -7.02
CA ALA A 33 -2.14 -0.97 -5.75
C ALA A 33 -2.22 -2.50 -5.85
N GLY A 34 -2.67 -3.04 -7.00
CA GLY A 34 -2.73 -4.47 -7.30
C GLY A 34 -3.44 -5.28 -6.20
N THR A 35 -2.68 -5.98 -5.36
CA THR A 35 -3.23 -6.81 -4.27
C THR A 35 -3.31 -6.10 -2.92
N ALA A 36 -3.15 -4.77 -2.90
CA ALA A 36 -3.18 -3.92 -1.71
C ALA A 36 -2.07 -4.16 -0.68
N ASN A 37 -1.05 -4.99 -0.95
CA ASN A 37 -0.05 -5.30 0.10
C ASN A 37 0.77 -4.08 0.52
N VAL A 38 1.11 -3.17 -0.41
CA VAL A 38 1.85 -1.94 -0.08
C VAL A 38 0.94 -0.99 0.71
N ALA A 39 -0.23 -0.64 0.18
CA ALA A 39 -1.27 0.10 0.91
C ALA A 39 -1.53 -0.43 2.34
N LYS A 40 -1.71 -1.75 2.50
CA LYS A 40 -1.96 -2.39 3.81
C LYS A 40 -0.78 -2.23 4.77
N HIS A 41 0.45 -2.32 4.26
CA HIS A 41 1.66 -2.12 5.06
C HIS A 41 1.68 -0.71 5.66
N PHE A 42 1.50 0.30 4.82
CA PHE A 42 1.50 1.69 5.29
C PHE A 42 0.27 2.04 6.13
N LYS A 43 -0.90 1.44 5.89
CA LYS A 43 -2.08 1.63 6.76
C LYS A 43 -1.81 1.15 8.19
N LYS A 44 -1.09 0.03 8.37
CA LYS A 44 -0.69 -0.46 9.70
C LYS A 44 0.29 0.47 10.42
N ASN A 45 0.98 1.32 9.67
CA ASN A 45 1.88 2.35 10.19
C ASN A 45 1.17 3.70 10.33
N ASP A 46 -0.16 3.69 10.51
CA ASP A 46 -1.03 4.85 10.72
C ASP A 46 -1.10 5.88 9.58
N TYR A 47 -0.74 5.47 8.35
CA TYR A 47 -0.94 6.32 7.18
C TYR A 47 -2.40 6.27 6.71
N THR A 48 -2.93 7.45 6.37
CA THR A 48 -4.10 7.57 5.51
C THR A 48 -3.71 7.16 4.09
N ILE A 49 -4.40 6.18 3.53
CA ILE A 49 -4.07 5.66 2.21
C ILE A 49 -4.93 6.31 1.14
N ILE A 50 -4.27 6.78 0.07
CA ILE A 50 -4.89 7.07 -1.22
C ILE A 50 -4.45 5.94 -2.14
N SER A 51 -5.38 5.24 -2.78
CA SER A 51 -5.02 4.12 -3.66
C SER A 51 -5.86 4.10 -4.93
N ASN A 52 -5.27 3.54 -5.98
CA ASN A 52 -5.92 3.38 -7.27
C ASN A 52 -5.42 2.09 -7.94
N ASP A 53 -6.26 1.53 -8.81
CA ASP A 53 -5.88 0.52 -9.80
C ASP A 53 -6.98 0.45 -10.87
N ASN A 54 -6.62 0.02 -12.09
CA ASN A 54 -7.59 -0.17 -13.17
C ASN A 54 -8.38 -1.48 -13.03
N MET A 55 -7.92 -2.41 -12.18
CA MET A 55 -8.51 -3.73 -12.07
C MET A 55 -9.57 -3.81 -10.96
N MET A 56 -10.75 -4.35 -11.29
CA MET A 56 -11.86 -4.46 -10.34
C MET A 56 -11.54 -5.26 -9.08
N TYR A 57 -10.73 -6.33 -9.18
CA TYR A 57 -10.34 -7.09 -7.98
C TYR A 57 -9.51 -6.23 -7.01
N SER A 58 -8.69 -5.31 -7.53
CA SER A 58 -7.87 -4.42 -6.71
C SER A 58 -8.79 -3.45 -5.98
N TYR A 59 -9.77 -2.85 -6.68
CA TYR A 59 -10.80 -2.04 -6.07
C TYR A 59 -11.50 -2.76 -4.90
N VAL A 60 -11.94 -4.01 -5.10
CA VAL A 60 -12.57 -4.81 -4.03
C VAL A 60 -11.61 -5.01 -2.85
N PHE A 61 -10.33 -5.29 -3.11
CA PHE A 61 -9.34 -5.42 -2.05
C PHE A 61 -9.06 -4.10 -1.31
N GLN A 62 -9.04 -2.96 -2.00
CA GLN A 62 -8.89 -1.66 -1.34
C GLN A 62 -10.10 -1.37 -0.45
N LYS A 63 -11.32 -1.60 -0.94
CA LYS A 63 -12.54 -1.48 -0.12
C LYS A 63 -12.48 -2.38 1.11
N ALA A 64 -12.08 -3.63 0.94
CA ALA A 64 -12.07 -4.61 2.02
C ALA A 64 -10.94 -4.42 3.04
N TYR A 65 -9.74 -3.99 2.63
CA TYR A 65 -8.57 -3.95 3.50
C TYR A 65 -8.15 -2.54 3.92
N ILE A 66 -8.48 -1.54 3.10
CA ILE A 66 -8.06 -0.16 3.34
C ILE A 66 -9.23 0.68 3.88
N GLU A 67 -10.42 0.58 3.29
CA GLU A 67 -11.57 1.38 3.72
C GLU A 67 -12.25 0.80 4.97
N ASN A 68 -12.37 -0.52 5.05
CA ASN A 68 -12.85 -1.17 6.27
C ASN A 68 -11.78 -1.13 7.38
N ASN A 69 -12.21 -0.93 8.62
CA ASN A 69 -11.37 -0.84 9.81
C ASN A 69 -10.52 -2.10 10.02
#